data_AF-A0A9E5GCK2-F1
#
_entry.id   AF-A0A9E5GCK2-F1
#
_cell.length_a   1.000
_cell.length_b   1.000
_cell.length_c   1.000
_cell.angle_alpha   90.00
_cell.angle_beta   90.00
_cell.angle_gamma   90.00
#
_symmetry.space_group_name_H-M   'P 1'
#
loop_
_entity.id
_entity.type
_entity.pdbx_description
1 polymer ?
#
loop_
_entity_poly.entity_id
_entity_poly.type
_entity_poly.pdbx_seq_one_letter_code
_entity_poly.pdbx_strand_id
1 'polypeptide(L)'
;MAKKNFKRDNPAMDFITQHTEYTQGTHTEQAQPTQYEYTAQAETKSKRLNLLIQPSLHENLVRISKINQVSLNELINQVLKDHEQKNQAAIAKYKKIWE
;
A
#
# COMPACT_ATOMS: atom_id res chain seq x y z
N MET A 1 -42.75 18.79 -28.99
CA MET A 1 -41.31 18.94 -28.68
C MET A 1 -40.63 17.59 -28.88
N ALA A 2 -39.71 17.49 -29.83
CA ALA A 2 -39.00 16.24 -30.12
C ALA A 2 -38.03 15.90 -28.97
N LYS A 3 -38.10 14.68 -28.44
CA LYS A 3 -37.21 14.21 -27.36
C LYS A 3 -35.82 13.96 -27.96
N LYS A 4 -34.79 14.66 -27.47
CA LYS A 4 -33.39 14.45 -27.89
C LYS A 4 -32.97 13.02 -27.51
N ASN A 5 -32.50 12.26 -28.49
CA ASN A 5 -32.03 10.87 -28.34
C ASN A 5 -30.50 10.83 -28.29
N PHE A 6 -29.92 10.59 -27.12
CA PHE A 6 -28.47 10.55 -26.89
C PHE A 6 -27.78 9.24 -27.33
N LYS A 7 -28.53 8.29 -27.89
CA LYS A 7 -27.98 7.01 -28.36
C LYS A 7 -27.37 7.06 -29.76
N ARG A 8 -27.65 8.09 -30.56
CA ARG A 8 -27.16 8.20 -31.95
C ARG A 8 -26.07 9.25 -32.15
N ASP A 9 -25.97 10.25 -31.27
CA ASP A 9 -24.97 11.33 -31.35
C ASP A 9 -23.94 11.24 -30.20
N ASN A 10 -23.46 10.03 -29.88
CA ASN A 10 -22.38 9.88 -28.90
C ASN A 10 -21.02 9.79 -29.64
N PRO A 11 -20.19 10.85 -29.62
CA PRO A 11 -18.90 10.88 -30.32
C PRO A 11 -17.90 9.82 -29.82
N ALA A 12 -18.17 9.17 -28.67
CA ALA A 12 -17.36 8.06 -28.17
C ALA A 12 -17.49 6.77 -29.01
N MET A 13 -18.57 6.58 -29.76
CA MET A 13 -18.78 5.35 -30.56
C MET A 13 -17.90 5.30 -31.82
N ASP A 14 -17.47 6.46 -32.34
CA ASP A 14 -16.57 6.54 -33.50
C ASP A 14 -15.17 6.01 -33.17
N PHE A 15 -14.75 6.11 -31.90
CA PHE A 15 -13.47 5.59 -31.41
C PHE A 15 -13.50 4.08 -31.19
N ILE A 16 -14.63 3.52 -30.77
CA ILE A 16 -14.74 2.08 -30.44
C ILE A 16 -14.76 1.21 -31.72
N THR A 17 -15.24 1.77 -32.84
CA THR A 17 -15.52 0.99 -34.06
C THR A 17 -14.26 0.64 -34.88
N GLN A 18 -13.07 1.15 -34.53
CA GLN A 18 -11.85 0.96 -35.32
C GLN A 18 -10.90 -0.15 -34.84
N HIS A 19 -11.32 -1.05 -33.94
CA HIS A 19 -10.42 -2.08 -33.39
C HIS A 19 -11.02 -3.48 -33.52
N THR A 20 -11.22 -3.96 -34.73
CA THR A 20 -11.69 -5.33 -35.02
C THR A 20 -10.62 -6.21 -35.67
N GLU A 21 -9.33 -6.05 -35.35
CA GLU A 21 -8.31 -7.04 -35.69
C GLU A 21 -7.31 -7.18 -34.53
N TYR A 22 -6.84 -8.42 -34.31
CA TYR A 22 -6.03 -8.94 -33.19
C TYR A 22 -6.78 -9.47 -31.97
N THR A 23 -7.56 -10.52 -32.20
CA THR A 23 -7.73 -11.59 -31.21
C THR A 23 -6.44 -12.40 -31.08
N GLN A 24 -5.83 -12.44 -29.89
CA GLN A 24 -5.03 -13.59 -29.45
C GLN A 24 -5.77 -14.24 -28.29
N GLY A 25 -6.26 -15.45 -28.52
CA GLY A 25 -6.94 -16.24 -27.51
C GLY A 25 -5.96 -16.69 -26.42
N THR A 26 -6.39 -16.58 -25.16
CA THR A 26 -5.84 -17.38 -24.06
C THR A 26 -6.97 -17.76 -23.11
N HIS A 27 -7.83 -18.69 -23.56
CA HIS A 27 -8.61 -19.52 -22.63
C HIS A 27 -7.81 -20.80 -22.38
N THR A 28 -6.84 -20.77 -21.46
CA THR A 28 -6.45 -21.90 -20.57
C THR A 28 -5.24 -21.48 -19.74
N GLU A 29 -5.51 -21.07 -18.51
CA GLU A 29 -4.88 -21.63 -17.31
C GLU A 29 -5.55 -20.91 -16.14
N GLN A 30 -6.35 -21.66 -15.38
CA GLN A 30 -6.67 -21.27 -14.02
C GLN A 30 -5.33 -21.17 -13.30
N ALA A 31 -4.78 -19.96 -13.21
CA ALA A 31 -3.70 -19.68 -12.28
C ALA A 31 -4.26 -20.06 -10.90
N GLN A 32 -3.83 -21.22 -10.40
CA GLN A 32 -4.04 -21.60 -9.03
C GLN A 32 -3.70 -20.38 -8.17
N PRO A 33 -4.54 -19.98 -7.20
CA PRO A 33 -4.08 -19.04 -6.20
C PRO A 33 -2.88 -19.73 -5.55
N THR A 34 -1.67 -19.23 -5.81
CA THR A 34 -0.50 -19.58 -5.04
C THR A 34 -0.90 -19.30 -3.60
N GLN A 35 -1.10 -20.36 -2.82
CA GLN A 35 -1.28 -20.25 -1.38
C GLN A 35 0.05 -19.75 -0.83
N TYR A 36 0.24 -18.44 -0.87
CA TYR A 36 1.09 -17.78 0.09
C TYR A 36 0.38 -18.00 1.44
N GLU A 37 0.91 -18.94 2.23
CA GLU A 37 0.57 -19.04 3.64
C GLU A 37 0.99 -17.72 4.31
N TYR A 38 0.07 -16.74 4.33
CA TYR A 38 0.15 -15.59 5.21
C TYR A 38 -0.12 -16.06 6.64
N THR A 39 0.85 -16.73 7.26
CA THR A 39 0.86 -16.98 8.71
C THR A 39 1.51 -15.81 9.44
N ALA A 40 0.92 -14.63 9.28
CA ALA A 40 1.12 -13.52 10.19
C ALA A 40 -0.20 -12.74 10.14
N GLN A 41 -0.79 -12.47 11.30
CA GLN A 41 -1.98 -11.63 11.40
C GLN A 41 -1.74 -10.34 10.61
N ALA A 42 -2.29 -10.27 9.39
CA ALA A 42 -2.01 -9.16 8.51
C ALA A 42 -2.52 -7.89 9.18
N GLU A 43 -1.61 -6.96 9.48
CA GLU A 43 -1.97 -5.69 10.09
C GLU A 43 -3.08 -5.06 9.25
N THR A 44 -4.29 -5.02 9.82
CA THR A 44 -5.49 -4.72 9.03
C THR A 44 -5.61 -3.21 8.77
N LYS A 45 -5.06 -2.38 9.67
CA LYS A 45 -5.06 -0.91 9.60
C LYS A 45 -3.87 -0.30 10.34
N SER A 46 -3.33 0.77 9.79
CA SER A 46 -2.32 1.60 10.47
C SER A 46 -2.96 2.56 11.48
N LYS A 47 -2.28 2.80 12.60
CA LYS A 47 -2.64 3.84 13.58
C LYS A 47 -1.83 5.11 13.30
N ARG A 48 -2.45 6.28 13.43
CA ARG A 48 -1.77 7.58 13.28
C ARG A 48 -1.17 8.01 14.60
N LEU A 49 0.08 8.45 14.58
CA LEU A 49 0.80 9.00 15.72
C LEU A 49 1.18 10.45 15.39
N ASN A 50 0.78 11.39 16.26
CA ASN A 50 1.28 12.76 16.21
C ASN A 50 2.52 12.84 17.10
N LEU A 51 3.69 13.07 16.51
CA LEU A 51 4.96 13.11 17.22
C LEU A 51 5.58 14.51 17.11
N LEU A 52 6.06 15.02 18.24
CA LEU A 52 6.89 16.22 18.28
C LEU A 52 8.36 15.81 18.09
N ILE A 53 9.00 16.34 17.05
CA ILE A 53 10.40 16.07 16.73
C ILE A 53 11.18 17.36 16.61
N GLN A 54 12.47 17.32 16.95
CA GLN A 54 13.37 18.45 16.76
C GLN A 54 13.54 18.74 15.26
N PRO A 55 13.62 20.02 14.85
CA PRO A 55 13.70 20.38 13.43
C PRO A 55 14.98 19.84 12.77
N SER A 56 16.12 19.92 13.47
CA SER A 56 17.40 19.37 13.00
C SER A 56 17.34 17.86 12.77
N LEU A 57 16.66 17.13 13.66
CA LEU A 57 16.46 15.69 13.55
C LEU A 57 15.56 15.37 12.35
N HIS A 58 14.45 16.09 12.19
CA HIS A 58 13.54 15.90 11.05
C HIS A 58 14.27 16.05 9.72
N GLU A 59 15.07 17.11 9.55
CA GLU A 59 15.84 17.32 8.33
C GLU A 59 16.80 16.17 8.04
N ASN A 60 17.51 15.69 9.06
CA ASN A 60 18.43 14.56 8.91
C ASN A 60 17.70 13.27 8.52
N LEU A 61 16.55 12.99 9.14
CA LEU A 61 15.74 11.82 8.79
C LEU A 61 15.22 11.91 7.34
N VAL A 62 14.82 13.09 6.87
CA VAL A 62 14.43 13.30 5.46
C VAL A 62 15.61 13.09 4.51
N ARG A 63 16.82 13.52 4.86
CA ARG A 63 18.02 13.26 4.05
C ARG A 63 18.30 11.75 3.97
N ILE A 64 18.24 11.05 5.10
CA ILE A 64 18.46 9.60 5.17
C ILE A 64 17.41 8.85 4.34
N SER A 65 16.13 9.23 4.46
CA SER A 65 15.05 8.56 3.72
C SER A 65 15.23 8.69 2.21
N LYS A 66 15.71 9.84 1.73
CA LYS A 66 16.03 10.06 0.31
C LYS A 66 17.16 9.16 -0.19
N ILE A 67 18.24 9.04 0.57
CA ILE A 67 19.37 8.16 0.21
C ILE A 67 18.93 6.70 0.18
N ASN A 68 18.12 6.29 1.16
CA ASN A 68 17.61 4.93 1.27
C ASN A 68 16.43 4.64 0.31
N GLN A 69 15.97 5.64 -0.46
CA GLN A 69 14.82 5.55 -1.37
C GLN A 69 13.54 5.04 -0.69
N VAL A 70 13.34 5.38 0.57
CA VAL A 70 12.14 5.04 1.34
C VAL A 70 11.39 6.29 1.77
N SER A 71 10.09 6.13 2.04
CA SER A 71 9.31 7.21 2.66
C SER A 71 9.81 7.49 4.08
N LEU A 72 9.65 8.73 4.54
CA LEU A 72 9.98 9.11 5.92
C LEU A 72 9.20 8.25 6.93
N ASN A 73 7.93 7.96 6.62
CA ASN A 73 7.09 7.09 7.44
C ASN A 73 7.66 5.67 7.55
N GLU A 74 8.14 5.11 6.44
CA GLU A 74 8.75 3.77 6.44
C GLU A 74 10.04 3.76 7.25
N LEU A 75 10.90 4.77 7.09
CA LEU A 75 12.11 4.91 7.89
C LEU A 75 11.80 4.96 9.40
N ILE A 76 10.79 5.74 9.79
CA ILE A 76 10.35 5.83 11.19
C ILE A 76 9.88 4.46 11.68
N ASN A 77 9.08 3.73 10.90
CA ASN A 77 8.63 2.40 11.27
C ASN A 77 9.78 1.40 11.42
N GLN A 78 10.80 1.45 10.56
CA GLN A 78 11.99 0.60 10.67
C GLN A 78 12.75 0.86 11.98
N VAL A 79 12.97 2.13 12.32
CA VAL A 79 13.65 2.50 13.58
C VAL A 79 12.83 2.07 14.79
N LEU A 80 11.50 2.23 14.75
CA LEU A 80 10.63 1.81 15.85
C LEU A 80 10.60 0.29 16.01
N LYS A 81 10.60 -0.48 14.91
CA LYS A 81 10.69 -1.95 14.95
C LYS A 81 12.02 -2.43 15.52
N ASP A 82 13.13 -1.82 15.12
CA ASP A 82 14.45 -2.12 15.68
C ASP A 82 14.50 -1.83 17.20
N HIS A 83 13.90 -0.71 17.62
CA HIS A 83 13.77 -0.38 19.05
C HIS A 83 12.88 -1.37 19.80
N GLU A 84 11.76 -1.81 19.22
CA GLU A 84 10.90 -2.85 19.81
C GLU A 84 11.66 -4.17 19.99
N GLN A 85 12.37 -4.63 18.95
CA GLN A 85 13.14 -5.87 18.97
C GLN A 85 14.21 -5.86 20.07
N LYS A 86 14.95 -4.75 20.21
CA LYS A 86 15.96 -4.59 21.27
C LYS A 86 15.36 -4.61 22.67
N ASN A 87 14.10 -4.22 22.81
CA ASN A 87 13.41 -4.11 24.10
C ASN A 87 12.40 -5.24 24.38
N GLN A 88 12.49 -6.38 23.67
CA GLN A 88 11.57 -7.50 23.91
C GLN A 88 11.58 -8.00 25.36
N ALA A 89 12.71 -7.92 26.05
CA ALA A 89 12.79 -8.27 27.48
C ALA A 89 11.87 -7.39 28.35
N ALA A 90 11.74 -6.11 28.04
CA ALA A 90 10.85 -5.19 28.74
C ALA A 90 9.37 -5.51 28.44
N ILE A 91 9.06 -5.88 27.20
CA ILE A 91 7.71 -6.33 26.79
C ILE A 91 7.32 -7.61 27.55
N ALA A 92 8.23 -8.58 27.63
CA ALA A 92 8.00 -9.81 28.38
C ALA A 92 7.76 -9.54 29.87
N LYS A 93 8.52 -8.61 30.47
CA LYS A 93 8.30 -8.17 31.85
C LYS A 93 6.94 -7.50 32.02
N TYR A 94 6.53 -6.66 31.08
CA TYR A 94 5.21 -6.02 31.11
C TYR A 94 4.10 -7.07 31.12
N LYS A 95 4.14 -8.05 30.21
CA LYS A 95 3.15 -9.13 30.16
C LYS A 95 3.06 -9.87 31.50
N LYS A 96 4.19 -10.21 32.11
CA LYS A 96 4.20 -10.93 33.40
C LYS A 96 3.53 -10.15 34.56
N ILE A 97 3.52 -8.82 34.51
CA ILE A 97 3.00 -7.97 35.60
C ILE A 97 1.51 -7.63 35.38
N TRP A 98 1.12 -7.39 34.12
CA TRP A 98 -0.17 -6.79 33.79
C TRP A 98 -1.10 -7.67 32.95
N GLU A 99 -0.61 -8.78 32.37
CA GLU A 99 -1.43 -9.83 31.74
C GLU A 99 -1.49 -11.06 32.65
#